data_AF-A0A936DFG2-F1
#
_entry.id   AF-A0A936DFG2-F1
#
_cell.length_a   1.000
_cell.length_b   1.000
_cell.length_c   1.000
_cell.angle_alpha   90.00
_cell.angle_beta   90.00
_cell.angle_gamma   90.00
#
_symmetry.space_group_name_H-M   'P 1'
#
loop_
_entity.id
_entity.type
_entity.pdbx_description
1 polymer ?
#
loop_
_entity_poly.entity_id
_entity_poly.type
_entity_poly.pdbx_seq_one_letter_code
_entity_poly.pdbx_strand_id
1 'polypeptide(L)'
;MSRYFTLLLVLSALVLCCKPNSKSDGSNSSTATNRALEFEPLSAAILSDMNKSITSIDIISLKKEVNASMSFSDAQAIQYVISFISEEKGILTACKPEGHLVFQINGEITQEADIYYNDGCNAIVWNKGNKISNINKISNEGVDFFKNFLKPHPNGINDSTIKANTVSPQK
;
A
#
# COMPACT_ATOMS: atom_id res chain seq x y z
N MET A 1 17.57 -37.19 47.41
CA MET A 1 18.35 -36.42 46.41
C MET A 1 18.63 -37.25 45.14
N SER A 2 17.63 -37.95 44.60
CA SER A 2 17.81 -38.89 43.46
C SER A 2 16.59 -38.89 42.54
N ARG A 3 15.96 -37.73 42.36
CA ARG A 3 14.82 -37.52 41.46
C ARG A 3 14.92 -36.27 40.57
N TYR A 4 15.90 -35.40 40.84
CA TYR A 4 16.20 -34.24 39.99
C TYR A 4 17.32 -34.52 38.96
N PHE A 5 18.02 -35.65 39.09
CA PHE A 5 19.12 -36.01 38.18
C PHE A 5 18.60 -36.59 36.84
N THR A 6 17.40 -37.14 36.81
CA THR A 6 16.74 -37.62 35.58
C THR A 6 15.98 -36.53 34.82
N LEU A 7 15.70 -35.36 35.43
CA LEU A 7 15.01 -34.26 34.75
C LEU A 7 15.95 -33.35 33.95
N LEU A 8 17.26 -33.38 34.24
CA LEU A 8 18.28 -32.54 33.58
C LEU A 8 18.85 -33.16 32.30
N LEU A 9 18.59 -34.45 32.02
CA LEU A 9 19.11 -35.13 30.83
C LEU A 9 18.18 -35.01 29.61
N VAL A 10 16.91 -34.60 29.80
CA VAL A 10 15.91 -34.45 28.72
C VAL A 10 15.92 -33.03 28.12
N LEU A 11 16.51 -32.03 28.81
CA LEU A 11 16.52 -30.64 28.35
C LEU A 11 17.72 -30.28 27.44
N SER A 12 18.69 -31.19 27.25
CA SER A 12 19.89 -30.94 26.42
C SER A 12 19.80 -31.44 24.96
N ALA A 13 18.70 -32.08 24.57
CA ALA A 13 18.56 -32.68 23.24
C ALA A 13 17.92 -31.77 22.17
N LEU A 14 17.68 -30.48 22.45
CA LEU A 14 17.02 -29.55 21.53
C LEU A 14 17.97 -28.55 20.82
N VAL A 15 19.29 -28.72 20.95
CA VAL A 15 20.27 -27.82 20.33
C VAL A 15 21.18 -28.57 19.35
N LEU A 16 20.63 -29.26 18.34
CA LEU A 16 21.41 -29.70 17.17
C LEU A 16 20.48 -29.99 15.97
N CYS A 17 20.13 -28.95 15.21
CA CYS A 17 20.00 -29.11 13.76
C CYS A 17 20.25 -27.76 13.07
N CYS A 18 21.54 -27.47 12.87
CA CYS A 18 21.99 -26.49 11.88
C CYS A 18 22.32 -27.27 10.60
N LYS A 19 21.71 -26.91 9.48
CA LYS A 19 22.19 -27.28 8.13
C LYS A 19 22.79 -26.03 7.49
N PRO A 20 24.13 -25.90 7.40
CA PRO A 20 24.75 -24.94 6.53
C PRO A 20 25.30 -25.67 5.30
N ASN A 21 24.58 -25.60 4.17
CA ASN A 21 25.22 -25.40 2.87
C ASN A 21 24.16 -25.23 1.77
N SER A 22 24.24 -24.11 1.06
CA SER A 22 24.62 -24.10 -0.36
C SER A 22 24.66 -22.65 -0.84
N LYS A 23 25.85 -22.20 -1.24
CA LYS A 23 25.96 -21.15 -2.25
C LYS A 23 25.29 -21.70 -3.52
N SER A 24 24.28 -21.00 -3.98
CA SER A 24 23.77 -21.09 -5.33
C SER A 24 23.67 -19.66 -5.82
N ASP A 25 24.71 -19.21 -6.52
CA ASP A 25 24.58 -18.15 -7.51
C ASP A 25 23.65 -18.70 -8.58
N GLY A 26 22.37 -18.46 -8.39
CA GLY A 26 21.31 -18.69 -9.34
C GLY A 26 20.56 -17.38 -9.46
N SER A 27 20.96 -16.56 -10.44
CA SER A 27 20.11 -15.51 -10.99
C SER A 27 18.86 -16.19 -11.57
N ASN A 28 17.92 -16.51 -10.69
CA ASN A 28 16.57 -16.83 -11.09
C ASN A 28 15.98 -15.52 -11.59
N SER A 29 16.04 -15.33 -12.90
CA SER A 29 15.00 -14.58 -13.60
C SER A 29 13.70 -15.35 -13.40
N SER A 30 13.11 -15.21 -12.21
CA SER A 30 11.71 -15.46 -12.00
C SER A 30 11.00 -14.48 -12.91
N THR A 31 10.45 -14.98 -14.01
CA THR A 31 9.41 -14.28 -14.74
C THR A 31 8.30 -14.03 -13.73
N ALA A 32 8.30 -12.85 -13.12
CA ALA A 32 7.37 -12.55 -12.04
C ALA A 32 5.96 -12.54 -12.63
N THR A 33 5.18 -13.57 -12.30
CA THR A 33 3.82 -13.73 -12.80
C THR A 33 2.98 -12.52 -12.40
N ASN A 34 2.35 -11.87 -13.38
CA ASN A 34 1.47 -10.74 -13.13
C ASN A 34 0.15 -11.24 -12.51
N ARG A 35 0.02 -11.07 -11.19
CA ARG A 35 -1.17 -11.43 -10.41
C ARG A 35 -2.42 -10.65 -10.80
N ALA A 36 -2.26 -9.49 -11.45
CA ALA A 36 -3.40 -8.70 -11.92
C ALA A 36 -4.29 -9.44 -12.93
N LEU A 37 -3.78 -10.48 -13.59
CA LEU A 37 -4.57 -11.28 -14.52
C LEU A 37 -5.69 -12.07 -13.82
N GLU A 38 -5.52 -12.39 -12.54
CA GLU A 38 -6.47 -13.18 -11.73
C GLU A 38 -7.64 -12.37 -11.20
N PHE A 39 -7.58 -11.03 -11.25
CA PHE A 39 -8.57 -10.13 -10.67
C PHE A 39 -9.10 -9.16 -11.71
N GLU A 40 -10.42 -8.97 -11.75
CA GLU A 40 -11.01 -7.95 -12.61
C GLU A 40 -10.78 -6.55 -12.02
N PRO A 41 -10.56 -5.52 -12.86
CA PRO A 41 -10.54 -4.15 -12.40
C PRO A 41 -11.95 -3.72 -11.97
N LEU A 42 -12.06 -2.72 -11.09
CA LEU A 42 -13.32 -2.00 -10.92
C LEU A 42 -13.73 -1.35 -12.24
N SER A 43 -15.01 -1.45 -12.57
CA SER A 43 -15.57 -0.89 -13.80
C SER A 43 -15.69 0.63 -13.74
N ALA A 44 -15.77 1.29 -14.90
CA ALA A 44 -16.04 2.73 -14.97
C ALA A 44 -17.33 3.14 -14.23
N ALA A 45 -18.36 2.29 -14.20
CA ALA A 45 -19.59 2.57 -13.46
C ALA A 45 -19.32 2.72 -11.95
N ILE A 46 -18.56 1.78 -11.37
CA ILE A 46 -18.20 1.83 -9.95
C ILE A 46 -17.32 3.05 -9.66
N LEU A 47 -16.33 3.33 -10.51
CA LEU A 47 -15.46 4.50 -10.33
C LEU A 47 -16.23 5.84 -10.46
N SER A 48 -17.22 5.91 -11.37
CA SER A 48 -18.14 7.04 -11.48
C SER A 48 -18.99 7.21 -10.22
N ASP A 49 -19.49 6.11 -9.64
CA ASP A 49 -20.29 6.17 -8.43
C ASP A 49 -19.45 6.57 -7.22
N MET A 50 -18.19 6.13 -7.15
CA MET A 50 -17.22 6.60 -6.16
C MET A 50 -17.01 8.11 -6.26
N ASN A 51 -16.82 8.65 -7.47
CA ASN A 51 -16.66 10.09 -7.71
C ASN A 51 -17.84 10.95 -7.21
N LYS A 52 -19.03 10.36 -7.09
CA LYS A 52 -20.25 11.05 -6.62
C LYS A 52 -20.51 10.87 -5.13
N SER A 53 -20.07 9.75 -4.56
CA SER A 53 -20.49 9.30 -3.23
C SER A 53 -19.39 9.39 -2.18
N ILE A 54 -18.12 9.25 -2.56
CA ILE A 54 -16.99 9.37 -1.64
C ILE A 54 -16.90 10.81 -1.14
N THR A 55 -16.77 10.93 0.18
CA THR A 55 -16.72 12.20 0.91
C THR A 55 -15.35 12.49 1.49
N SER A 56 -14.51 11.47 1.61
CA SER A 56 -13.09 11.66 1.91
C SER A 56 -12.22 10.50 1.46
N ILE A 57 -10.95 10.79 1.22
CA ILE A 57 -9.91 9.81 0.90
C ILE A 57 -8.71 10.09 1.79
N ASP A 58 -8.24 9.08 2.52
CA ASP A 58 -6.96 9.13 3.22
C ASP A 58 -5.89 8.41 2.41
N ILE A 59 -4.71 9.01 2.32
CA ILE A 59 -3.51 8.40 1.76
C ILE A 59 -2.48 8.26 2.88
N ILE A 60 -2.11 7.02 3.19
CA ILE A 60 -1.20 6.68 4.29
C ILE A 60 0.03 6.01 3.71
N SER A 61 1.23 6.49 4.02
CA SER A 61 2.45 5.81 3.59
C SER A 61 2.66 4.50 4.34
N LEU A 62 3.10 3.47 3.61
CA LEU A 62 3.52 2.18 4.19
C LEU A 62 5.05 2.04 4.26
N LYS A 63 5.77 3.08 3.83
CA LYS A 63 7.24 3.12 3.85
C LYS A 63 7.71 3.57 5.24
N LYS A 64 8.62 2.82 5.84
CA LYS A 64 9.10 3.09 7.21
C LYS A 64 9.79 4.44 7.35
N GLU A 65 10.39 4.92 6.28
CA GLU A 65 11.14 6.16 6.19
C GLU A 65 10.26 7.38 5.81
N VAL A 66 8.96 7.18 5.57
CA VAL A 66 8.02 8.23 5.16
C VAL A 66 6.86 8.31 6.14
N ASN A 67 6.91 9.28 7.05
CA ASN A 67 5.78 9.59 7.94
C ASN A 67 4.79 10.55 7.24
N ALA A 68 4.18 10.10 6.14
CA ALA A 68 3.20 10.88 5.40
C ALA A 68 1.80 10.26 5.55
N SER A 69 0.85 11.09 5.97
CA SER A 69 -0.58 10.82 5.89
C SER A 69 -1.30 12.11 5.52
N MET A 70 -2.27 12.04 4.61
CA MET A 70 -3.10 13.18 4.23
C MET A 70 -4.52 12.70 3.98
N SER A 71 -5.47 13.52 4.43
CA SER A 71 -6.91 13.32 4.19
C SER A 71 -7.40 14.40 3.23
N PHE A 72 -8.13 13.98 2.20
CA PHE A 72 -8.81 14.87 1.27
C PHE A 72 -10.30 14.81 1.53
N SER A 73 -10.92 15.96 1.78
CA SER A 73 -12.38 16.11 1.97
C SER A 73 -13.01 17.15 1.04
N ASP A 74 -12.19 17.82 0.21
CA ASP A 74 -12.68 18.66 -0.88
C ASP A 74 -13.08 17.80 -2.09
N ALA A 75 -14.24 18.09 -2.68
CA ALA A 75 -14.79 17.29 -3.76
C ALA A 75 -13.90 17.25 -5.01
N GLN A 76 -13.22 18.34 -5.35
CA GLN A 76 -12.33 18.37 -6.52
C GLN A 76 -11.07 17.54 -6.25
N ALA A 77 -10.50 17.65 -5.04
CA ALA A 77 -9.35 16.84 -4.66
C ALA A 77 -9.68 15.34 -4.63
N ILE A 78 -10.85 14.96 -4.12
CA ILE A 78 -11.34 13.57 -4.13
C ILE A 78 -11.46 13.06 -5.57
N GLN A 79 -12.12 13.83 -6.45
CA GLN A 79 -12.30 13.46 -7.86
C GLN A 79 -10.96 13.35 -8.58
N TYR A 80 -10.02 14.24 -8.26
CA TYR A 80 -8.67 14.20 -8.80
C TYR A 80 -7.94 12.91 -8.42
N VAL A 81 -7.99 12.48 -7.15
CA VAL A 81 -7.38 11.22 -6.72
C VAL A 81 -8.04 10.01 -7.37
N ILE A 82 -9.38 9.98 -7.48
CA ILE A 82 -10.09 8.89 -8.15
C ILE A 82 -9.77 8.84 -9.65
N SER A 83 -9.53 9.99 -10.29
CA SER A 83 -9.16 10.04 -11.72
C SER A 83 -7.86 9.31 -12.06
N PHE A 84 -7.01 9.04 -11.07
CA PHE A 84 -5.80 8.25 -11.24
C PHE A 84 -6.06 6.75 -11.45
N ILE A 85 -7.27 6.29 -11.17
CA ILE A 85 -7.63 4.88 -11.22
C ILE A 85 -8.24 4.59 -12.59
N SER A 86 -7.52 3.83 -13.41
CA SER A 86 -8.00 3.39 -14.73
C SER A 86 -8.90 2.17 -14.60
N GLU A 87 -9.83 2.01 -15.54
CA GLU A 87 -10.64 0.80 -15.71
C GLU A 87 -9.85 -0.39 -16.31
N GLU A 88 -8.59 -0.20 -16.71
CA GLU A 88 -7.72 -1.26 -17.19
C GLU A 88 -7.13 -2.12 -16.05
N LYS A 89 -6.76 -3.37 -16.37
CA LYS A 89 -5.98 -4.22 -15.46
C LYS A 89 -4.61 -3.61 -15.20
N GLY A 90 -4.21 -3.58 -13.93
CA GLY A 90 -2.89 -3.15 -13.50
C GLY A 90 -1.78 -4.17 -13.80
N ILE A 91 -0.58 -3.85 -13.33
CA ILE A 91 0.54 -4.79 -13.26
C ILE A 91 0.88 -4.99 -11.80
N LEU A 92 0.73 -6.22 -11.31
CA LEU A 92 1.08 -6.60 -9.95
C LEU A 92 1.96 -7.86 -9.96
N THR A 93 3.27 -7.66 -9.80
CA THR A 93 4.25 -8.75 -9.72
C THR A 93 4.64 -9.01 -8.25
N ALA A 94 5.94 -9.12 -7.96
CA ALA A 94 6.49 -9.37 -6.62
C ALA A 94 6.75 -8.09 -5.81
N CYS A 95 6.08 -6.99 -6.14
CA CYS A 95 6.27 -5.69 -5.49
C CYS A 95 5.58 -5.62 -4.12
N LYS A 96 6.00 -4.65 -3.31
CA LYS A 96 5.35 -4.27 -2.04
C LYS A 96 4.48 -3.03 -2.25
N PRO A 97 3.45 -2.84 -1.41
CA PRO A 97 2.66 -1.62 -1.47
C PRO A 97 3.46 -0.44 -0.89
N GLU A 98 3.33 0.72 -1.53
CA GLU A 98 4.01 1.97 -1.17
C GLU A 98 3.15 2.85 -0.25
N GLY A 99 1.82 2.69 -0.36
CA GLY A 99 0.84 3.42 0.43
C GLY A 99 -0.50 2.70 0.47
N HIS A 100 -1.36 3.17 1.36
CA HIS A 100 -2.70 2.67 1.62
C HIS A 100 -3.71 3.79 1.41
N LEU A 101 -4.82 3.47 0.75
CA LEU A 101 -5.93 4.35 0.46
C LEU A 101 -7.15 3.91 1.26
N VAL A 102 -7.78 4.85 1.97
CA VAL A 102 -9.04 4.62 2.69
C VAL A 102 -10.10 5.55 2.11
N PHE A 103 -11.16 4.97 1.55
CA PHE A 103 -12.26 5.72 0.94
C PHE A 103 -13.47 5.72 1.87
N GLN A 104 -14.00 6.91 2.19
CA GLN A 104 -15.06 7.05 3.18
C GLN A 104 -16.28 7.80 2.66
N ILE A 105 -17.45 7.41 3.17
CA ILE A 105 -18.71 8.13 3.02
C ILE A 105 -19.18 8.57 4.41
N ASN A 106 -19.22 9.88 4.64
CA ASN A 106 -19.62 10.50 5.91
C ASN A 106 -18.88 9.93 7.14
N GLY A 107 -17.58 9.64 6.99
CA GLY A 107 -16.74 9.08 8.06
C GLY A 107 -16.78 7.54 8.19
N GLU A 108 -17.58 6.85 7.39
CA GLU A 108 -17.59 5.39 7.33
C GLU A 108 -16.68 4.89 6.23
N ILE A 109 -15.77 3.96 6.57
CA ILE A 109 -14.89 3.30 5.58
C ILE A 109 -15.74 2.41 4.69
N THR A 110 -15.68 2.65 3.38
CA THR A 110 -16.44 1.89 2.38
C THR A 110 -15.56 1.01 1.52
N GLN A 111 -14.33 1.47 1.25
CA GLN A 111 -13.36 0.75 0.43
C GLN A 111 -11.95 1.05 0.93
N GLU A 112 -11.07 0.07 0.78
CA GLU A 112 -9.66 0.18 1.09
C GLU A 112 -8.86 -0.38 -0.09
N ALA A 113 -7.72 0.23 -0.37
CA ALA A 113 -6.82 -0.22 -1.43
C ALA A 113 -5.37 0.07 -1.13
N ASP A 114 -4.48 -0.67 -1.76
CA ASP A 114 -3.04 -0.48 -1.67
C ASP A 114 -2.46 0.00 -3.00
N ILE A 115 -1.46 0.88 -2.92
CA ILE A 115 -0.82 1.52 -4.07
C ILE A 115 0.49 0.79 -4.40
N TYR A 116 0.64 0.33 -5.63
CA TYR A 116 1.87 -0.31 -6.14
C TYR A 116 2.34 0.41 -7.41
N TYR A 117 3.46 1.13 -7.35
CA TYR A 117 4.01 1.83 -8.53
C TYR A 117 5.53 1.60 -8.75
N ASN A 118 6.17 0.81 -7.89
CA ASN A 118 7.60 0.49 -7.96
C ASN A 118 7.85 -0.94 -8.44
N ASP A 119 9.11 -1.27 -8.76
CA ASP A 119 9.56 -2.62 -9.13
C ASP A 119 8.80 -3.25 -10.31
N GLY A 120 8.38 -2.39 -11.27
CA GLY A 120 7.60 -2.80 -12.44
C GLY A 120 6.10 -2.98 -12.18
N CYS A 121 5.62 -2.68 -10.97
CA CYS A 121 4.20 -2.61 -10.68
C CYS A 121 3.58 -1.27 -11.08
N ASN A 122 2.31 -1.34 -11.45
CA ASN A 122 1.43 -0.21 -11.68
C ASN A 122 0.00 -0.66 -11.38
N ALA A 123 -0.40 -0.61 -10.11
CA ALA A 123 -1.67 -1.13 -9.65
C ALA A 123 -2.22 -0.41 -8.40
N ILE A 124 -3.52 -0.15 -8.41
CA ILE A 124 -4.35 -0.03 -7.20
C ILE A 124 -4.94 -1.41 -6.93
N VAL A 125 -4.66 -1.96 -5.75
CA VAL A 125 -5.12 -3.28 -5.33
C VAL A 125 -6.19 -3.11 -4.27
N TRP A 126 -7.44 -3.39 -4.64
CA TRP A 126 -8.59 -3.24 -3.76
C TRP A 126 -8.71 -4.40 -2.80
N ASN A 127 -8.96 -4.09 -1.53
CA ASN A 127 -9.05 -5.05 -0.45
C ASN A 127 -10.50 -5.13 0.06
N LYS A 128 -10.99 -6.35 0.24
CA LYS A 128 -12.24 -6.62 0.97
C LYS A 128 -11.91 -7.47 2.19
N GLY A 129 -11.69 -6.80 3.32
CA GLY A 129 -10.99 -7.40 4.46
C GLY A 129 -9.56 -7.75 4.07
N ASN A 130 -9.10 -8.96 4.40
CA ASN A 130 -7.71 -9.38 4.13
C ASN A 130 -7.50 -10.07 2.77
N LYS A 131 -8.38 -9.81 1.79
CA LYS A 131 -8.33 -10.45 0.47
C LYS A 131 -8.41 -9.41 -0.64
N ILE A 132 -7.63 -9.63 -1.70
CA ILE A 132 -7.72 -8.86 -2.93
C ILE A 132 -9.08 -9.12 -3.58
N SER A 133 -9.80 -8.05 -3.92
CA SER A 133 -11.06 -8.14 -4.67
C SER A 133 -10.87 -7.75 -6.13
N ASN A 134 -10.12 -6.68 -6.40
CA ASN A 134 -9.98 -6.08 -7.73
C ASN A 134 -8.59 -5.47 -7.90
N ILE A 135 -8.14 -5.34 -9.15
CA ILE A 135 -6.87 -4.69 -9.47
C ILE A 135 -7.05 -3.75 -10.66
N ASN A 136 -6.91 -2.46 -10.42
CA ASN A 136 -6.95 -1.41 -11.44
C ASN A 136 -5.55 -0.91 -11.73
N LYS A 137 -5.30 -0.44 -12.95
CA LYS A 137 -4.07 0.28 -13.32
C LYS A 137 -4.09 1.71 -12.77
N ILE A 138 -2.93 2.23 -12.40
CA ILE A 138 -2.75 3.67 -12.08
C ILE A 138 -2.39 4.41 -13.38
N SER A 139 -3.02 5.55 -13.62
CA SER A 139 -2.62 6.46 -14.69
C SER A 139 -1.19 6.97 -14.48
N ASN A 140 -0.53 7.43 -15.55
CA ASN A 140 0.83 7.97 -15.43
C ASN A 140 0.87 9.17 -14.48
N GLU A 141 -0.13 10.05 -14.55
CA GLU A 141 -0.27 11.19 -13.65
C GLU A 141 -0.41 10.74 -12.19
N GLY A 142 -1.21 9.70 -11.94
CA GLY A 142 -1.34 9.14 -10.60
C GLY A 142 -0.04 8.55 -10.07
N VAL A 143 0.72 7.85 -10.91
CA VAL A 143 2.06 7.35 -10.55
C VAL A 143 2.97 8.50 -10.12
N ASP A 144 2.98 9.61 -10.88
CA ASP A 144 3.82 10.77 -10.56
C ASP A 144 3.35 11.48 -9.28
N PHE A 145 2.04 11.60 -9.08
CA PHE A 145 1.45 12.12 -7.85
C PHE A 145 1.88 11.28 -6.63
N PHE A 146 1.66 9.96 -6.66
CA PHE A 146 1.98 9.09 -5.53
C PHE A 146 3.49 9.00 -5.26
N LYS A 147 4.33 9.00 -6.29
CA LYS A 147 5.79 9.10 -6.14
C LYS A 147 6.19 10.37 -5.40
N ASN A 148 5.58 11.51 -5.74
CA ASN A 148 5.89 12.78 -5.10
C ASN A 148 5.33 12.88 -3.69
N PHE A 149 4.14 12.34 -3.45
CA PHE A 149 3.50 12.33 -2.14
C PHE A 149 4.22 11.40 -1.15
N LEU A 150 4.61 10.20 -1.60
CA LEU A 150 5.22 9.15 -0.80
C LEU A 150 6.76 9.14 -0.87
N LYS A 151 7.37 10.26 -1.24
CA LYS A 151 8.83 10.40 -1.19
C LYS A 151 9.30 10.67 0.25
N PRO A 152 10.44 10.08 0.66
CA PRO A 152 11.10 10.49 1.88
C PRO A 152 11.48 11.96 1.81
N HIS A 153 11.15 12.72 2.85
CA HIS A 153 11.63 14.10 2.99
C HIS A 153 12.93 14.07 3.80
N PRO A 154 14.06 14.53 3.25
CA PRO A 154 15.39 14.34 3.85
C PRO A 154 15.60 15.03 5.21
N ASN A 155 14.64 15.82 5.68
CA ASN A 155 14.62 16.37 7.02
C ASN A 155 13.28 15.99 7.64
N GLY A 156 13.29 15.18 8.71
CA GLY A 156 12.09 14.98 9.52
C GLY A 156 11.55 16.34 9.92
N ILE A 157 10.39 16.72 9.38
CA ILE A 157 9.82 18.03 9.65
C ILE A 157 9.48 18.08 11.13
N ASN A 158 10.25 18.86 11.88
CA ASN A 158 9.87 19.33 13.19
C ASN A 158 8.53 20.06 13.04
N ASP A 159 7.52 19.55 13.74
CA ASP A 159 6.10 19.89 13.81
C ASP A 159 5.79 21.35 14.25
N SER A 160 6.43 22.33 13.62
CA SER A 160 6.26 23.76 13.95
C SER A 160 6.11 24.66 12.72
N THR A 161 6.29 24.14 11.51
CA THR A 161 6.13 24.91 10.26
C THR A 161 4.81 24.68 9.51
N ILE A 162 3.95 23.74 9.96
CA ILE A 162 2.58 23.59 9.42
C ILE A 162 1.56 24.29 10.34
N LYS A 163 1.80 25.57 10.63
CA LYS A 163 0.78 26.51 11.12
C LYS A 163 0.96 27.87 10.45
N ALA A 164 0.98 27.89 9.13
CA ALA A 164 0.80 29.11 8.34
C ALA A 164 0.57 28.75 6.87
N ASN A 165 -0.65 28.31 6.56
CA ASN A 165 -1.30 28.58 5.27
C ASN A 165 -2.74 28.05 5.33
N THR A 166 -3.53 28.63 6.23
CA THR A 166 -4.95 28.79 5.96
C THR A 166 -5.05 29.73 4.76
N VAL A 167 -5.24 29.16 3.58
CA VAL A 167 -5.62 29.90 2.38
C VAL A 167 -6.99 30.51 2.66
N SER A 168 -6.99 31.78 3.03
CA SER A 168 -8.18 32.63 2.94
C SER A 168 -8.51 32.77 1.44
N PRO A 169 -9.76 32.54 1.01
CA PRO A 169 -10.12 32.72 -0.38
C PRO A 169 -9.98 34.20 -0.74
N GLN A 170 -9.20 34.48 -1.79
CA GLN A 170 -9.09 35.82 -2.35
C GLN A 170 -10.36 36.15 -3.12
N LYS A 171 -11.10 37.12 -2.55
CA LYS A 171 -12.05 38.10 -3.10
C LYS A 171 -12.90 37.74 -4.33
#